data_AF-A0A533WT60-F1
#
_entry.id   AF-A0A533WT60-F1
#
_cell.length_a   1.000
_cell.length_b   1.000
_cell.length_c   1.000
_cell.angle_alpha   90.00
_cell.angle_beta   90.00
_cell.angle_gamma   90.00
#
_symmetry.space_group_name_H-M   'P 1'
#
loop_
_entity.id
_entity.type
_entity.pdbx_description
1 polymer ?
#
loop_
_entity_poly.entity_id
_entity_poly.type
_entity_poly.pdbx_seq_one_letter_code
_entity_poly.pdbx_strand_id
1 'polypeptide(L)'
;MLQLINIKTKLNSIRSGYVFILVAAALTGLIHSLSKPLLSYSTPSGIELNPLTLAAIIYLINGAFFTPIRKDSEPIRKIGKKNLIIITLIGLAEVSGLVAYFFGLKESTAVNASILTNGEIIFSVLIALMVFRERLHRKEVLPFLAIIMGIIFLPIGYELIQSKMTITDLLFGNLLILLSGVFCALDITLCKYVSGTVDPKRITQLVSFVGAIFVLCIMAVFQIPFQVDPVQLPSIAILGIFGTGIATFLFLTALKLIGTTRTVLLYSSNFAFGVIFAALFLHESVTIINLTSILFASIGIYLLRNKLGSIEKYINPVEKQTEKGSFKTLCQSCTHHGCCTSFTSPLLFPSDIERIKVIGKDDERYVTEIAIRGSKIKTLRKQENSTYCIFWDTNQKKCSIYKNRPFDCMIYPFDIFKIDGKYHWIVYTCNPQSNWEWSETYLHMFESNPQFHEILENIDVFSNLDEINKLKKLDKVQYTILRQVNFVNVQHLQN
;
A
#
# COMPACT_ATOMS: atom_id res chain seq x y z
N MET A 1 7.03 -5.45 26.56
CA MET A 1 7.59 -4.78 25.36
C MET A 1 7.67 -5.73 24.14
N LEU A 2 8.23 -6.94 24.29
CA LEU A 2 8.28 -7.97 23.24
C LEU A 2 6.90 -8.40 22.68
N GLN A 3 5.87 -8.55 23.51
CA GLN A 3 4.51 -8.88 23.02
C GLN A 3 3.88 -7.74 22.19
N LEU A 4 4.12 -6.47 22.53
CA LEU A 4 3.64 -5.33 21.75
C LEU A 4 4.35 -5.23 20.39
N ILE A 5 5.65 -5.53 20.35
CA ILE A 5 6.44 -5.58 19.11
C ILE A 5 5.94 -6.72 18.21
N ASN A 6 5.66 -7.89 18.78
CA ASN A 6 5.18 -9.06 18.04
C ASN A 6 3.74 -8.89 17.50
N ILE A 7 2.89 -8.12 18.21
CA ILE A 7 1.56 -7.72 17.71
C ILE A 7 1.70 -6.70 16.56
N LYS A 8 2.63 -5.74 16.68
CA LYS A 8 2.89 -4.72 15.64
C LYS A 8 3.43 -5.32 14.34
N THR A 9 4.33 -6.31 14.42
CA THR A 9 4.84 -7.05 13.26
C THR A 9 3.79 -7.96 12.64
N LYS A 10 2.94 -8.60 13.45
CA LYS A 10 1.85 -9.45 12.94
C LYS A 10 0.77 -8.63 12.22
N LEU A 11 0.40 -7.45 12.75
CA LEU A 11 -0.56 -6.52 12.14
C LEU A 11 -0.07 -5.90 10.81
N ASN A 12 1.24 -5.75 10.63
CA ASN A 12 1.84 -5.20 9.41
C ASN A 12 2.13 -6.26 8.33
N SER A 13 1.57 -7.46 8.47
CA SER A 13 1.72 -8.52 7.47
C SER A 13 0.69 -8.39 6.34
N ILE A 14 1.05 -8.85 5.13
CA ILE A 14 0.14 -8.94 3.98
C ILE A 14 -1.14 -9.73 4.34
N ARG A 15 -1.04 -10.75 5.21
CA ARG A 15 -2.19 -11.53 5.69
C ARG A 15 -3.18 -10.69 6.49
N SER A 16 -2.69 -9.79 7.33
CA SER A 16 -3.53 -8.86 8.09
C SER A 16 -4.28 -7.89 7.18
N GLY A 17 -3.67 -7.44 6.08
CA GLY A 17 -4.35 -6.60 5.10
C GLY A 17 -5.59 -7.25 4.47
N TYR A 18 -5.54 -8.56 4.18
CA TYR A 18 -6.71 -9.30 3.69
C TYR A 18 -7.83 -9.42 4.72
N VAL A 19 -7.50 -9.61 6.00
CA VAL A 19 -8.50 -9.66 7.08
C VAL A 19 -9.12 -8.27 7.27
N PHE A 20 -8.30 -7.22 7.31
CA PHE A 20 -8.76 -5.85 7.48
C PHE A 20 -9.75 -5.43 6.41
N ILE A 21 -9.50 -5.76 5.14
CA ILE A 21 -10.41 -5.35 4.08
C ILE A 21 -11.75 -6.09 4.10
N LEU A 22 -11.77 -7.37 4.49
CA LEU A 22 -13.02 -8.12 4.64
C LEU A 22 -13.83 -7.62 5.83
N VAL A 23 -13.18 -7.29 6.95
CA VAL A 23 -13.84 -6.66 8.10
C VAL A 23 -14.36 -5.27 7.72
N ALA A 24 -13.59 -4.47 6.99
CA ALA A 24 -14.03 -3.16 6.51
C ALA A 24 -15.25 -3.29 5.60
N ALA A 25 -15.27 -4.27 4.68
CA ALA A 25 -16.42 -4.56 3.82
C ALA A 25 -17.66 -4.95 4.64
N ALA A 26 -17.52 -5.81 5.65
CA ALA A 26 -18.64 -6.18 6.51
C ALA A 26 -19.17 -4.98 7.34
N LEU A 27 -18.28 -4.18 7.92
CA LEU A 27 -18.65 -2.98 8.68
C LEU A 27 -19.33 -1.92 7.80
N THR A 28 -18.85 -1.75 6.58
CA THR A 28 -19.51 -0.87 5.60
C THR A 28 -20.88 -1.42 5.26
N GLY A 29 -21.05 -2.73 5.10
CA GLY A 29 -22.33 -3.32 4.68
C GLY A 29 -23.38 -3.15 5.76
N LEU A 30 -22.93 -3.23 7.02
CA LEU A 30 -23.72 -2.97 8.20
C LEU A 30 -24.25 -1.53 8.25
N ILE A 31 -23.55 -0.56 7.64
CA ILE A 31 -23.99 0.84 7.59
C ILE A 31 -25.36 0.96 6.93
N HIS A 32 -25.61 0.19 5.87
CA HIS A 32 -26.83 0.26 5.09
C HIS A 32 -28.05 -0.15 5.93
N SER A 33 -27.89 -1.17 6.77
CA SER A 33 -28.97 -1.68 7.61
C SER A 33 -29.18 -0.89 8.89
N LEU A 34 -28.11 -0.36 9.49
CA LEU A 34 -28.20 0.37 10.76
C LEU A 34 -28.60 1.84 10.59
N SER A 35 -28.22 2.47 9.47
CA SER A 35 -28.55 3.89 9.22
C SER A 35 -30.01 4.09 8.80
N LYS A 36 -30.61 3.13 8.08
CA LYS A 36 -31.97 3.27 7.58
C LYS A 36 -33.01 3.49 8.69
N PRO A 37 -33.07 2.67 9.78
CA PRO A 37 -33.98 2.93 10.89
C PRO A 37 -33.77 4.30 11.52
N LEU A 38 -32.53 4.80 11.60
CA LEU A 38 -32.27 6.12 12.17
C LEU A 38 -32.84 7.26 11.33
N LEU A 39 -32.95 7.07 10.01
CA LEU A 39 -33.49 8.04 9.05
C LEU A 39 -35.01 7.93 8.87
N SER A 40 -35.58 6.74 9.07
CA SER A 40 -37.02 6.48 8.91
C SER A 40 -37.81 6.47 10.23
N TYR A 41 -37.13 6.38 11.37
CA TYR A 41 -37.77 6.35 12.69
C TYR A 41 -38.15 7.76 13.14
N SER A 42 -39.46 8.00 13.21
CA SER A 42 -40.01 9.09 14.00
C SER A 42 -40.00 8.66 15.46
N THR A 43 -39.25 9.39 16.29
CA THR A 43 -39.21 9.15 17.73
C THR A 43 -40.60 9.35 18.36
N PRO A 44 -40.85 8.85 19.59
CA PRO A 44 -42.05 9.20 20.35
C PRO A 44 -42.21 10.72 20.54
N SER A 45 -41.09 11.45 20.47
CA SER A 45 -40.99 12.92 20.47
C SER A 45 -41.32 13.58 19.13
N GLY A 46 -41.61 12.81 18.07
CA GLY A 46 -42.02 13.29 16.75
C GLY A 46 -40.91 13.94 15.91
N ILE A 47 -39.64 13.78 16.31
CA ILE A 47 -38.50 14.41 15.65
C ILE A 47 -37.96 13.44 14.60
N GLU A 48 -38.00 13.84 13.34
CA GLU A 48 -37.35 13.12 12.25
C GLU A 48 -35.87 13.55 12.15
N LEU A 49 -34.95 12.58 12.20
CA LEU A 49 -33.52 12.88 12.13
C LEU A 49 -33.14 13.30 10.71
N ASN A 50 -32.70 14.56 10.56
CA ASN A 50 -32.23 15.06 9.28
C ASN A 50 -30.93 14.32 8.85
N PRO A 51 -30.82 13.85 7.58
CA PRO A 51 -29.60 13.23 7.05
C PRO A 51 -28.30 14.02 7.28
N LEU A 52 -28.37 15.35 7.23
CA LEU A 52 -27.22 16.23 7.50
C LEU A 52 -26.81 16.17 8.98
N THR A 53 -27.78 16.17 9.90
CA THR A 53 -27.51 16.03 11.34
C THR A 53 -26.86 14.69 11.64
N LEU A 54 -27.35 13.60 11.02
CA LEU A 54 -26.75 12.27 11.16
C LEU A 54 -25.29 12.27 10.69
N ALA A 55 -25.02 12.81 9.49
CA ALA A 55 -23.66 12.91 8.94
C ALA A 55 -22.74 13.77 9.83
N ALA A 56 -23.22 14.93 10.31
CA ALA A 56 -22.46 15.81 11.20
C ALA A 56 -22.05 15.10 12.49
N ILE A 57 -22.98 14.38 13.14
CA ILE A 57 -22.70 13.64 14.38
C ILE A 57 -21.69 12.51 14.12
N ILE A 58 -21.89 11.71 13.07
CA ILE A 58 -20.97 10.62 12.69
C ILE A 58 -19.54 11.14 12.52
N TYR A 59 -19.37 12.23 11.76
CA TYR A 59 -18.06 12.78 11.49
C TYR A 59 -17.42 13.48 12.70
N LEU A 60 -18.21 14.12 13.57
CA LEU A 60 -17.71 14.65 14.84
C LEU A 60 -17.21 13.52 15.75
N ILE A 61 -17.99 12.45 15.90
CA ILE A 61 -17.63 11.29 16.72
C ILE A 61 -16.36 10.63 16.18
N ASN A 62 -16.26 10.43 14.86
CA ASN A 62 -15.07 9.85 14.24
C ASN A 62 -13.83 10.73 14.42
N GLY A 63 -13.96 12.03 14.18
CA GLY A 63 -12.87 12.98 14.40
C GLY A 63 -12.37 12.94 15.84
N ALA A 64 -13.29 12.92 16.81
CA ALA A 64 -12.96 12.80 18.23
C ALA A 64 -12.30 11.45 18.56
N PHE A 65 -12.87 10.33 18.10
CA PHE A 65 -12.38 8.98 18.37
C PHE A 65 -10.95 8.75 17.85
N PHE A 66 -10.65 9.23 16.64
CA PHE A 66 -9.32 9.10 16.04
C PHE A 66 -8.33 10.18 16.53
N THR A 67 -8.77 11.15 17.33
CA THR A 67 -7.87 12.14 17.93
C THR A 67 -6.96 11.49 18.98
N PRO A 68 -5.64 11.53 18.81
CA PRO A 68 -4.73 10.94 19.78
C PRO A 68 -4.77 11.72 21.10
N ILE A 69 -5.06 11.01 22.20
CA ILE A 69 -5.12 11.58 23.56
C ILE A 69 -3.71 11.99 24.05
N ARG A 70 -2.65 11.35 23.52
CA ARG A 70 -1.26 11.58 23.90
C ARG A 70 -0.57 12.56 22.94
N LYS A 71 0.14 13.56 23.48
CA LYS A 71 0.83 14.64 22.73
C LYS A 71 1.96 14.18 21.80
N ASP A 72 2.34 12.91 21.87
CA ASP A 72 3.46 12.32 21.12
C ASP A 72 3.14 12.13 19.62
N SER A 73 1.93 12.46 19.18
CA SER A 73 1.56 12.39 17.76
C SER A 73 2.28 13.45 16.92
N GLU A 74 2.73 13.07 15.73
CA GLU A 74 3.41 14.02 14.84
C GLU A 74 2.54 15.24 14.52
N PRO A 75 3.09 16.46 14.62
CA PRO A 75 2.31 17.68 14.39
C PRO A 75 1.80 17.76 12.95
N ILE A 76 0.57 18.26 12.77
CA ILE A 76 -0.12 18.38 11.47
C ILE A 76 0.75 19.10 10.42
N ARG A 77 1.57 20.07 10.86
CA ARG A 77 2.50 20.81 9.99
C ARG A 77 3.49 19.91 9.23
N LYS A 78 3.87 18.74 9.78
CA LYS A 78 4.77 17.79 9.12
C LYS A 78 4.14 17.06 7.92
N ILE A 79 2.81 17.03 7.81
CA ILE A 79 2.10 16.37 6.71
C ILE A 79 2.38 17.08 5.36
N GLY A 80 2.64 18.40 5.41
CA GLY A 80 2.92 19.22 4.24
C GLY A 80 1.63 19.77 3.59
N LYS A 81 1.73 20.99 3.05
CA LYS A 81 0.57 21.75 2.51
C LYS A 81 -0.17 20.99 1.40
N LYS A 82 0.57 20.33 0.49
CA LYS A 82 -0.01 19.55 -0.61
C LYS A 82 -0.89 18.41 -0.09
N ASN A 83 -0.38 17.63 0.86
CA ASN A 83 -1.11 16.50 1.44
C ASN A 83 -2.32 16.98 2.26
N LEU A 84 -2.21 18.12 2.95
CA LEU A 84 -3.35 18.72 3.65
C LEU A 84 -4.47 19.13 2.68
N ILE A 85 -4.14 19.75 1.55
CA ILE A 85 -5.13 20.09 0.51
C ILE A 85 -5.82 18.81 -0.01
N ILE A 86 -5.06 17.76 -0.29
CA ILE A 86 -5.63 16.49 -0.76
C ILE A 86 -6.53 15.87 0.33
N ILE A 87 -6.12 15.87 1.60
CA ILE A 87 -6.93 15.38 2.73
C ILE A 87 -8.22 16.20 2.87
N THR A 88 -8.17 17.51 2.68
CA THR A 88 -9.37 18.34 2.66
C THR A 88 -10.31 17.95 1.51
N LEU A 89 -9.78 17.73 0.31
CA LEU A 89 -10.59 17.27 -0.83
C LEU A 89 -11.18 15.87 -0.61
N ILE A 90 -10.44 14.96 0.04
CA ILE A 90 -10.97 13.66 0.47
C ILE A 90 -12.14 13.86 1.41
N GLY A 91 -11.98 14.69 2.45
CA GLY A 91 -13.05 14.94 3.41
C GLY A 91 -14.30 15.56 2.81
N LEU A 92 -14.14 16.47 1.84
CA LEU A 92 -15.26 17.05 1.09
C LEU A 92 -15.96 16.03 0.20
N ALA A 93 -15.21 15.17 -0.49
CA ALA A 93 -15.77 14.11 -1.32
C ALA A 93 -16.51 13.06 -0.47
N GLU A 94 -15.84 12.53 0.56
CA GLU A 94 -16.39 11.49 1.44
C GLU A 94 -17.70 11.95 2.10
N VAL A 95 -17.72 13.17 2.67
CA VAL A 95 -18.92 13.69 3.33
C VAL A 95 -20.05 14.01 2.34
N SER A 96 -19.73 14.51 1.14
CA SER A 96 -20.73 14.77 0.11
C SER A 96 -21.36 13.45 -0.38
N GLY A 97 -20.53 12.40 -0.50
CA GLY A 97 -20.96 11.04 -0.77
C GLY A 97 -21.90 10.53 0.32
N LEU A 98 -21.49 10.61 1.59
CA LEU A 98 -22.30 10.12 2.71
C LEU A 98 -23.65 10.87 2.85
N VAL A 99 -23.66 12.18 2.63
CA VAL A 99 -24.88 12.99 2.65
C VAL A 99 -25.81 12.58 1.51
N ALA A 100 -25.31 12.50 0.26
CA ALA A 100 -26.11 12.03 -0.88
C ALA A 100 -26.64 10.62 -0.65
N TYR A 101 -25.81 9.75 -0.06
CA TYR A 101 -26.18 8.40 0.33
C TYR A 101 -27.32 8.39 1.36
N PHE A 102 -27.26 9.17 2.44
CA PHE A 102 -28.32 9.18 3.45
C PHE A 102 -29.64 9.75 2.92
N PHE A 103 -29.60 10.81 2.12
CA PHE A 103 -30.81 11.28 1.44
C PHE A 103 -31.39 10.22 0.50
N GLY A 104 -30.53 9.48 -0.21
CA GLY A 104 -30.99 8.41 -1.08
C GLY A 104 -31.51 7.18 -0.33
N LEU A 105 -30.86 6.81 0.77
CA LEU A 105 -31.25 5.67 1.61
C LEU A 105 -32.58 5.91 2.33
N LYS A 106 -32.87 7.17 2.69
CA LYS A 106 -34.15 7.55 3.31
C LYS A 106 -35.33 7.12 2.43
N GLU A 107 -35.21 7.32 1.12
CA GLU A 107 -36.26 6.99 0.14
C GLU A 107 -36.12 5.58 -0.47
N SER A 108 -34.96 4.91 -0.27
CA SER A 108 -34.64 3.63 -0.92
C SER A 108 -34.60 2.43 0.05
N THR A 109 -34.47 1.23 -0.50
CA THR A 109 -34.25 -0.01 0.27
C THR A 109 -32.78 -0.18 0.63
N ALA A 110 -32.49 -0.74 1.81
CA ALA A 110 -31.12 -1.06 2.20
C ALA A 110 -30.51 -2.12 1.27
N VAL A 111 -31.32 -3.02 0.71
CA VAL A 111 -30.92 -3.97 -0.33
C VAL A 111 -30.47 -3.26 -1.61
N ASN A 112 -31.26 -2.32 -2.14
CA ASN A 112 -30.85 -1.55 -3.34
C ASN A 112 -29.62 -0.70 -3.05
N ALA A 113 -29.57 -0.06 -1.88
CA ALA A 113 -28.44 0.76 -1.46
C ALA A 113 -27.13 -0.05 -1.40
N SER A 114 -27.18 -1.28 -0.90
CA SER A 114 -26.03 -2.18 -0.85
C SER A 114 -25.48 -2.50 -2.24
N ILE A 115 -26.35 -2.67 -3.24
CA ILE A 115 -25.94 -2.97 -4.62
C ILE A 115 -25.42 -1.71 -5.33
N LEU A 116 -26.16 -0.60 -5.23
CA LEU A 116 -25.89 0.64 -5.95
C LEU A 116 -24.63 1.37 -5.48
N THR A 117 -24.25 1.22 -4.21
CA THR A 117 -23.04 1.85 -3.65
C THR A 117 -21.75 1.37 -4.32
N ASN A 118 -21.70 0.12 -4.81
CA ASN A 118 -20.58 -0.35 -5.63
C ASN A 118 -20.49 0.33 -7.00
N GLY A 119 -21.43 1.22 -7.34
CA GLY A 119 -21.34 2.12 -8.49
C GLY A 119 -20.06 2.97 -8.49
N GLU A 120 -19.41 3.15 -7.33
CA GLU A 120 -18.07 3.71 -7.22
C GLU A 120 -17.05 3.06 -8.19
N ILE A 121 -17.18 1.76 -8.50
CA ILE A 121 -16.26 1.06 -9.39
C ILE A 121 -16.46 1.54 -10.82
N ILE A 122 -17.71 1.77 -11.22
CA ILE A 122 -18.05 2.31 -12.55
C ILE A 122 -17.45 3.70 -12.68
N PHE A 123 -17.74 4.57 -11.70
CA PHE A 123 -17.26 5.95 -11.72
C PHE A 123 -15.74 6.06 -11.58
N SER A 124 -15.10 5.17 -10.81
CA SER A 124 -13.63 5.11 -10.70
C SER A 124 -12.99 4.80 -12.04
N VAL A 125 -13.54 3.87 -12.81
CA VAL A 125 -13.06 3.57 -14.17
C VAL A 125 -13.33 4.77 -15.09
N LEU A 126 -14.50 5.39 -15.05
CA LEU A 126 -14.81 6.56 -15.87
C LEU A 126 -13.87 7.74 -15.57
N ILE A 127 -13.62 8.04 -14.30
CA ILE A 127 -12.65 9.05 -13.87
C ILE A 127 -11.27 8.69 -14.42
N ALA A 128 -10.85 7.42 -14.35
CA ALA A 128 -9.56 7.01 -14.87
C ALA A 128 -9.45 7.20 -16.40
N LEU A 129 -10.50 6.90 -17.16
CA LEU A 129 -10.55 7.12 -18.60
C LEU A 129 -10.49 8.61 -18.95
N MET A 130 -11.16 9.48 -18.19
CA MET A 130 -11.20 10.92 -18.46
C MET A 130 -9.92 11.64 -18.01
N VAL A 131 -9.46 11.37 -16.79
CA VAL A 131 -8.34 12.09 -16.15
C VAL A 131 -6.99 11.56 -16.63
N PHE A 132 -6.81 10.23 -16.67
CA PHE A 132 -5.55 9.62 -17.12
C PHE A 132 -5.51 9.36 -18.63
N ARG A 133 -6.60 9.68 -19.35
CA ARG A 133 -6.76 9.46 -20.79
C ARG A 133 -6.49 8.00 -21.20
N GLU A 134 -6.78 7.07 -20.29
CA GLU A 134 -6.69 5.65 -20.56
C GLU A 134 -7.80 5.20 -21.53
N ARG A 135 -7.59 4.05 -22.17
CA ARG A 135 -8.61 3.39 -22.98
C ARG A 135 -8.93 2.03 -22.40
N LEU A 136 -10.19 1.62 -22.49
CA LEU A 136 -10.58 0.24 -22.25
C LEU A 136 -10.11 -0.63 -23.42
N HIS A 137 -9.38 -1.69 -23.11
CA HIS A 137 -9.04 -2.70 -24.11
C HIS A 137 -10.26 -3.54 -24.45
N ARG A 138 -10.32 -4.15 -25.64
CA ARG A 138 -11.47 -4.99 -26.06
C ARG A 138 -11.85 -6.05 -25.03
N LYS A 139 -10.86 -6.60 -24.31
CA LYS A 139 -11.05 -7.60 -23.24
C LYS A 139 -11.65 -7.03 -21.95
N GLU A 140 -11.59 -5.71 -21.76
CA GLU A 140 -12.07 -4.99 -20.56
C GLU A 140 -13.48 -4.41 -20.76
N VAL A 141 -13.91 -4.20 -22.01
CA VAL A 141 -15.24 -3.67 -22.34
C VAL A 141 -16.35 -4.59 -21.82
N LEU A 142 -16.28 -5.89 -22.10
CA LEU A 142 -17.33 -6.83 -21.69
C LEU A 142 -17.44 -6.94 -20.14
N PRO A 143 -16.35 -7.08 -19.37
CA PRO A 143 -16.38 -6.98 -17.92
C PRO A 143 -16.99 -5.68 -17.41
N PHE A 144 -16.58 -4.53 -17.99
CA PHE A 144 -17.10 -3.23 -17.58
C PHE A 144 -18.61 -3.07 -17.84
N LEU A 145 -19.08 -3.54 -19.00
CA LEU A 145 -20.52 -3.59 -19.30
C LEU A 145 -21.28 -4.51 -18.34
N ALA A 146 -20.71 -5.65 -17.93
CA ALA A 146 -21.33 -6.53 -16.94
C ALA A 146 -21.51 -5.84 -15.57
N ILE A 147 -20.54 -5.02 -15.15
CA ILE A 147 -20.67 -4.20 -13.93
C ILE A 147 -21.79 -3.17 -14.09
N ILE A 148 -21.85 -2.44 -15.21
CA ILE A 148 -22.91 -1.45 -15.46
C ILE A 148 -24.29 -2.12 -15.49
N MET A 149 -24.40 -3.29 -16.12
CA MET A 149 -25.64 -4.06 -16.15
C MET A 149 -26.07 -4.48 -14.73
N GLY A 150 -25.14 -5.01 -13.94
CA GLY A 150 -25.44 -5.48 -12.58
C GLY A 150 -25.78 -4.36 -11.60
N ILE A 151 -25.09 -3.22 -11.67
CA ILE A 151 -25.24 -2.15 -10.66
C ILE A 151 -26.31 -1.14 -11.06
N ILE A 152 -26.40 -0.76 -12.33
CA ILE A 152 -27.28 0.33 -12.80
C ILE A 152 -28.52 -0.25 -13.46
N PHE A 153 -28.37 -0.97 -14.57
CA PHE A 153 -29.51 -1.32 -15.41
C PHE A 153 -30.49 -2.30 -14.75
N LEU A 154 -30.00 -3.33 -14.04
CA LEU A 154 -30.90 -4.30 -13.41
C LEU A 154 -31.70 -3.68 -12.26
N PRO A 155 -31.10 -3.01 -11.26
CA PRO A 155 -31.88 -2.41 -10.17
C PRO A 155 -32.78 -1.26 -10.62
N ILE A 156 -32.26 -0.34 -11.42
CA ILE A 156 -33.00 0.86 -11.86
C ILE A 156 -34.02 0.52 -12.95
N GLY A 157 -33.65 -0.33 -13.90
CA GLY A 157 -34.54 -0.74 -15.00
C GLY A 157 -35.74 -1.54 -14.50
N TYR A 158 -35.54 -2.43 -13.52
CA TYR A 158 -36.67 -3.13 -12.89
C TYR A 158 -37.66 -2.16 -12.24
N GLU A 159 -37.16 -1.19 -11.48
CA GLU A 159 -37.97 -0.18 -10.82
C GLU A 159 -38.75 0.68 -11.83
N LEU A 160 -38.11 1.10 -12.93
CA LEU A 160 -38.74 1.86 -14.00
C LEU A 160 -39.87 1.09 -14.70
N ILE A 161 -39.67 -0.22 -14.94
CA ILE A 161 -40.70 -1.07 -15.56
C ILE A 161 -41.90 -1.23 -14.61
N GLN A 162 -41.65 -1.47 -13.32
CA GLN A 162 -42.70 -1.61 -12.31
C GLN A 162 -43.49 -0.30 -12.10
N SER A 163 -42.78 0.83 -12.07
CA SER A 163 -43.37 2.17 -11.91
C SER A 163 -43.98 2.75 -13.18
N LYS A 164 -44.07 1.98 -14.28
CA LYS A 164 -44.58 2.46 -15.59
C LYS A 164 -43.89 3.73 -16.07
N MET A 165 -42.57 3.81 -15.91
CA MET A 165 -41.72 4.95 -16.32
C MET A 165 -42.00 6.26 -15.57
N THR A 166 -42.55 6.19 -14.35
CA THR A 166 -42.73 7.36 -13.48
C THR A 166 -41.55 7.50 -12.52
N ILE A 167 -41.19 8.73 -12.17
CA ILE A 167 -40.15 8.99 -11.16
C ILE A 167 -40.80 8.88 -9.78
N THR A 168 -40.60 7.73 -9.14
CA THR A 168 -40.99 7.47 -7.75
C THR A 168 -39.93 7.98 -6.78
N ASP A 169 -40.30 8.20 -5.52
CA ASP A 169 -39.35 8.54 -4.45
C ASP A 169 -38.24 7.48 -4.32
N LEU A 170 -38.62 6.20 -4.46
CA LEU A 170 -37.70 5.07 -4.49
C LEU A 170 -36.67 5.17 -5.64
N LEU A 171 -37.12 5.54 -6.85
CA LEU A 171 -36.22 5.75 -7.98
C LEU A 171 -35.30 6.96 -7.75
N PHE A 172 -35.83 8.06 -7.21
CA PHE A 172 -35.04 9.23 -6.86
C PHE A 172 -33.97 8.90 -5.81
N GLY A 173 -34.33 8.13 -4.79
CA GLY A 173 -33.40 7.63 -3.78
C GLY A 173 -32.28 6.78 -4.36
N ASN A 174 -32.63 5.86 -5.28
CA ASN A 174 -31.64 5.05 -6.01
C ASN A 174 -30.66 5.90 -6.82
N LEU A 175 -31.13 6.97 -7.46
CA LEU A 175 -30.28 7.90 -8.22
C LEU A 175 -29.33 8.69 -7.30
N LEU A 176 -29.79 9.10 -6.12
CA LEU A 176 -28.95 9.75 -5.11
C LEU A 176 -27.87 8.80 -4.54
N ILE A 177 -28.20 7.53 -4.33
CA ILE A 177 -27.20 6.51 -3.95
C ILE A 177 -26.20 6.28 -5.09
N LEU A 178 -26.65 6.29 -6.34
CA LEU A 178 -25.72 6.19 -7.47
C LEU A 178 -24.80 7.43 -7.54
N LEU A 179 -25.35 8.63 -7.26
CA LEU A 179 -24.57 9.86 -7.17
C LEU A 179 -23.53 9.81 -6.04
N SER A 180 -23.83 9.19 -4.90
CA SER A 180 -22.82 8.99 -3.85
C SER A 180 -21.64 8.17 -4.33
N GLY A 181 -21.85 7.24 -5.28
CA GLY A 181 -20.77 6.49 -5.93
C GLY A 181 -19.77 7.37 -6.69
N VAL A 182 -20.20 8.51 -7.24
CA VAL A 182 -19.29 9.48 -7.92
C VAL A 182 -18.35 10.10 -6.89
N PHE A 183 -18.89 10.56 -5.76
CA PHE A 183 -18.12 11.12 -4.67
C PHE A 183 -17.18 10.09 -4.05
N CYS A 184 -17.65 8.85 -3.87
CA CYS A 184 -16.83 7.75 -3.36
C CYS A 184 -15.66 7.44 -4.30
N ALA A 185 -15.91 7.37 -5.61
CA ALA A 185 -14.85 7.18 -6.60
C ALA A 185 -13.80 8.29 -6.58
N LEU A 186 -14.21 9.53 -6.35
CA LEU A 186 -13.30 10.66 -6.15
C LEU A 186 -12.50 10.50 -4.85
N ASP A 187 -13.15 10.15 -3.74
CA ASP A 187 -12.47 9.97 -2.45
C ASP A 187 -11.41 8.85 -2.53
N ILE A 188 -11.74 7.71 -3.13
CA ILE A 188 -10.86 6.54 -3.19
C ILE A 188 -9.65 6.89 -4.07
N THR A 189 -9.90 7.62 -5.16
CA THR A 189 -8.85 8.11 -6.06
C THR A 189 -7.92 9.07 -5.33
N LEU A 190 -8.44 10.00 -4.54
CA LEU A 190 -7.65 10.96 -3.77
C LEU A 190 -6.88 10.28 -2.62
N CYS A 191 -7.49 9.32 -1.92
CA CYS A 191 -6.88 8.57 -0.83
C CYS A 191 -5.58 7.86 -1.24
N LYS A 192 -5.51 7.38 -2.49
CA LYS A 192 -4.31 6.73 -3.03
C LYS A 192 -3.07 7.63 -3.03
N TYR A 193 -3.24 8.95 -3.18
CA TYR A 193 -2.12 9.90 -3.19
C TYR A 193 -1.52 10.14 -1.80
N VAL A 194 -2.29 9.93 -0.73
CA VAL A 194 -1.87 10.23 0.65
C VAL A 194 -1.63 8.98 1.51
N SER A 195 -2.23 7.84 1.17
CA SER A 195 -2.14 6.60 1.97
C SER A 195 -0.71 6.06 2.12
N GLY A 196 0.18 6.34 1.15
CA GLY A 196 1.59 5.97 1.21
C GLY A 196 2.47 6.90 2.06
N THR A 197 2.03 8.13 2.32
CA THR A 197 2.86 9.18 2.97
C THR A 197 2.35 9.59 4.34
N VAL A 198 1.05 9.42 4.62
CA VAL A 198 0.41 9.83 5.87
C VAL A 198 -0.16 8.59 6.58
N ASP A 199 -0.09 8.59 7.91
CA ASP A 199 -0.68 7.51 8.72
C ASP A 199 -2.21 7.45 8.46
N PRO A 200 -2.77 6.26 8.11
CA PRO A 200 -4.21 6.04 7.95
C PRO A 200 -5.04 6.64 9.09
N LYS A 201 -4.58 6.50 10.34
CA LYS A 201 -5.26 7.05 11.52
C LYS A 201 -5.45 8.56 11.42
N ARG A 202 -4.41 9.27 10.95
CA ARG A 202 -4.39 10.72 10.83
C ARG A 202 -5.21 11.20 9.63
N ILE A 203 -5.23 10.42 8.55
CA ILE A 203 -6.11 10.67 7.40
C ILE A 203 -7.57 10.62 7.87
N THR A 204 -8.00 9.52 8.48
CA THR A 204 -9.37 9.34 8.98
C THR A 204 -9.78 10.46 9.95
N GLN A 205 -8.89 10.84 10.87
CA GLN A 205 -9.14 11.96 11.81
C GLN A 205 -9.41 13.29 11.08
N LEU A 206 -8.53 13.68 10.16
CA LEU A 206 -8.60 14.98 9.49
C LEU A 206 -9.76 15.05 8.50
N VAL A 207 -9.98 13.98 7.73
CA VAL A 207 -11.15 13.84 6.85
C VAL A 207 -12.42 14.01 7.68
N SER A 208 -12.50 13.35 8.84
CA SER A 208 -13.69 13.43 9.67
C SER A 208 -13.98 14.85 10.17
N PHE A 209 -12.97 15.59 10.62
CA PHE A 209 -13.17 16.98 11.02
C PHE A 209 -13.52 17.90 9.84
N VAL A 210 -12.90 17.70 8.67
CA VAL A 210 -13.26 18.45 7.45
C VAL A 210 -14.72 18.19 7.08
N GLY A 211 -15.16 16.93 7.11
CA GLY A 211 -16.54 16.54 6.84
C GLY A 211 -17.53 17.16 7.82
N ALA A 212 -17.24 17.06 9.12
CA ALA A 212 -18.06 17.68 10.17
C ALA A 212 -18.19 19.20 9.97
N ILE A 213 -17.08 19.91 9.76
CA ILE A 213 -17.08 21.36 9.53
C ILE A 213 -17.91 21.69 8.29
N PHE A 214 -17.71 20.97 7.19
CA PHE A 214 -18.42 21.22 5.93
C PHE A 214 -19.94 21.09 6.10
N VAL A 215 -20.41 20.01 6.72
CA VAL A 215 -21.85 19.78 6.94
C VAL A 215 -22.43 20.79 7.91
N LEU A 216 -21.73 21.11 9.00
CA LEU A 216 -22.18 22.14 9.94
C LEU A 216 -22.27 23.52 9.27
N CYS A 217 -21.33 23.86 8.38
CA CYS A 217 -21.42 25.08 7.59
C CYS A 217 -22.64 25.08 6.66
N ILE A 218 -22.94 23.97 5.98
CA ILE A 218 -24.16 23.84 5.16
C ILE A 218 -25.40 24.05 6.04
N MET A 219 -25.48 23.35 7.18
CA MET A 219 -26.61 23.49 8.11
C MET A 219 -26.78 24.93 8.59
N ALA A 220 -25.69 25.61 8.93
CA ALA A 220 -25.72 27.01 9.35
C ALA A 220 -26.17 27.96 8.23
N VAL A 221 -25.69 27.77 6.99
CA VAL A 221 -26.07 28.59 5.83
C VAL A 221 -27.55 28.42 5.50
N PHE A 222 -28.05 27.19 5.51
CA PHE A 222 -29.45 26.89 5.19
C PHE A 222 -30.39 26.93 6.42
N GLN A 223 -29.89 27.36 7.58
CA GLN A 223 -30.66 27.45 8.83
C GLN A 223 -31.36 26.13 9.21
N ILE A 224 -30.70 25.00 8.95
CA ILE A 224 -31.21 23.67 9.26
C ILE A 224 -30.99 23.39 10.76
N PRO A 225 -32.05 23.11 11.53
CA PRO A 225 -31.91 22.93 12.97
C PRO A 225 -31.16 21.65 13.30
N PHE A 226 -30.19 21.73 14.21
CA PHE A 226 -29.50 20.56 14.74
C PHE A 226 -30.38 19.88 15.79
N GLN A 227 -31.19 18.92 15.35
CA GLN A 227 -32.11 18.16 16.19
C GLN A 227 -31.74 16.69 16.19
N VAL A 228 -31.54 16.13 17.38
CA VAL A 228 -31.32 14.70 17.60
C VAL A 228 -31.92 14.33 18.94
N ASP A 229 -32.64 13.21 18.97
CA ASP A 229 -33.09 12.64 20.24
C ASP A 229 -31.90 11.98 20.95
N PRO A 230 -31.60 12.33 22.22
CA PRO A 230 -30.52 11.70 22.97
C PRO A 230 -30.58 10.17 23.00
N VAL A 231 -31.77 9.57 22.86
CA VAL A 231 -31.96 8.12 22.79
C VAL A 231 -31.30 7.50 21.54
N GLN A 232 -31.18 8.26 20.44
CA GLN A 232 -30.55 7.79 19.20
C GLN A 232 -29.01 7.90 19.23
N LEU A 233 -28.44 8.74 20.11
CA LEU A 233 -27.00 9.01 20.15
C LEU A 233 -26.12 7.76 20.29
N PRO A 234 -26.45 6.75 21.13
CA PRO A 234 -25.64 5.52 21.21
C PRO A 234 -25.59 4.77 19.89
N SER A 235 -26.71 4.65 19.19
CA SER A 235 -26.80 3.99 17.88
C SER A 235 -26.00 4.75 16.83
N ILE A 236 -26.11 6.08 16.81
CA ILE A 236 -25.32 6.94 15.91
C ILE A 236 -23.83 6.83 16.22
N ALA A 237 -23.44 6.73 17.50
CA ALA A 237 -22.05 6.57 17.91
C ALA A 237 -21.46 5.23 17.45
N ILE A 238 -22.21 4.12 17.59
CA ILE A 238 -21.82 2.81 17.09
C ILE A 238 -21.67 2.85 15.57
N LEU A 239 -22.64 3.44 14.87
CA LEU A 239 -22.62 3.62 13.42
C LEU A 239 -21.42 4.45 12.95
N GLY A 240 -21.13 5.55 13.64
CA GLY A 240 -19.97 6.39 13.37
C GLY A 240 -18.68 5.61 13.58
N ILE A 241 -18.41 5.16 14.81
CA ILE A 241 -17.13 4.53 15.17
C ILE A 241 -16.87 3.28 14.34
N PHE A 242 -17.84 2.37 14.22
CA PHE A 242 -17.63 1.09 13.55
C PHE A 242 -17.93 1.14 12.05
N GLY A 243 -19.08 1.71 11.66
CA GLY A 243 -19.56 1.69 10.28
C GLY A 243 -18.81 2.63 9.34
N THR A 244 -18.25 3.73 9.86
CA THR A 244 -17.47 4.69 9.04
C THR A 244 -16.03 4.80 9.53
N GLY A 245 -15.79 5.10 10.81
CA GLY A 245 -14.46 5.37 11.32
C GLY A 245 -13.48 4.18 11.22
N ILE A 246 -13.78 3.09 11.91
CA ILE A 246 -12.96 1.86 11.90
C ILE A 246 -12.96 1.23 10.50
N ALA A 247 -14.10 1.24 9.79
CA ALA A 247 -14.18 0.76 8.42
C ALA A 247 -13.18 1.49 7.50
N THR A 248 -13.19 2.82 7.48
CA THR A 248 -12.26 3.64 6.70
C THR A 248 -10.81 3.45 7.14
N PHE A 249 -10.54 3.39 8.45
CA PHE A 249 -9.20 3.10 8.95
C PHE A 249 -8.66 1.74 8.47
N LEU A 250 -9.48 0.69 8.55
CA LEU A 250 -9.12 -0.65 8.09
C LEU A 250 -8.96 -0.69 6.57
N PHE A 251 -9.84 -0.01 5.82
CA PHE A 251 -9.72 0.14 4.37
C PHE A 251 -8.40 0.80 3.98
N LEU A 252 -8.06 1.96 4.56
CA LEU A 252 -6.81 2.67 4.29
C LEU A 252 -5.58 1.86 4.71
N THR A 253 -5.68 1.11 5.80
CA THR A 253 -4.60 0.22 6.24
C THR A 253 -4.41 -0.96 5.28
N ALA A 254 -5.49 -1.60 4.85
CA ALA A 254 -5.43 -2.65 3.83
C ALA A 254 -4.89 -2.11 2.49
N LEU A 255 -5.35 -0.92 2.08
CA LEU A 255 -4.87 -0.23 0.88
C LEU A 255 -3.34 -0.08 0.89
N LYS A 256 -2.78 0.26 2.06
CA LYS A 256 -1.33 0.37 2.26
C LYS A 256 -0.60 -0.98 2.27
N LEU A 257 -1.22 -2.04 2.79
CA LEU A 257 -0.58 -3.36 2.98
C LEU A 257 -0.65 -4.28 1.75
N ILE A 258 -1.77 -4.30 1.03
CA ILE A 258 -2.02 -5.24 -0.07
C ILE A 258 -2.23 -4.57 -1.43
N GLY A 259 -2.16 -3.24 -1.49
CA GLY A 259 -2.30 -2.45 -2.70
C GLY A 259 -3.75 -2.24 -3.13
N THR A 260 -3.95 -1.33 -4.08
CA THR A 260 -5.26 -0.84 -4.51
C THR A 260 -6.11 -1.93 -5.12
N THR A 261 -5.53 -2.68 -6.06
CA THR A 261 -6.27 -3.68 -6.84
C THR A 261 -6.95 -4.72 -5.95
N ARG A 262 -6.18 -5.28 -5.00
CA ARG A 262 -6.68 -6.32 -4.09
C ARG A 262 -7.66 -5.74 -3.07
N THR A 263 -7.39 -4.53 -2.60
CA THR A 263 -8.26 -3.81 -1.66
C THR A 263 -9.63 -3.58 -2.29
N VAL A 264 -9.71 -2.96 -3.47
CA VAL A 264 -10.98 -2.67 -4.16
C VAL A 264 -11.75 -3.96 -4.49
N LEU A 265 -11.06 -4.98 -5.01
CA LEU A 265 -11.72 -6.24 -5.37
C LEU A 265 -12.35 -6.95 -4.17
N LEU A 266 -11.65 -6.98 -3.03
CA LEU A 266 -12.18 -7.61 -1.82
C LEU A 266 -13.20 -6.71 -1.11
N TYR A 267 -12.99 -5.39 -1.11
CA TYR A 267 -13.93 -4.43 -0.53
C TYR A 267 -15.27 -4.46 -1.24
N SER A 268 -15.30 -4.77 -2.55
CA SER A 268 -16.53 -4.91 -3.32
C SER A 268 -17.49 -5.97 -2.79
N SER A 269 -17.02 -6.90 -1.94
CA SER A 269 -17.89 -7.83 -1.21
C SER A 269 -18.84 -7.14 -0.21
N ASN A 270 -18.69 -5.83 0.01
CA ASN A 270 -19.56 -5.00 0.81
C ASN A 270 -21.06 -5.15 0.46
N PHE A 271 -21.43 -5.19 -0.84
CA PHE A 271 -22.85 -5.37 -1.22
C PHE A 271 -23.42 -6.68 -0.67
N ALA A 272 -22.59 -7.74 -0.55
CA ALA A 272 -23.09 -9.06 -0.16
C ALA A 272 -23.41 -9.04 1.33
N PHE A 273 -22.50 -8.48 2.12
CA PHE A 273 -22.75 -8.22 3.55
C PHE A 273 -23.95 -7.31 3.74
N GLY A 274 -24.06 -6.21 2.98
CA GLY A 274 -25.17 -5.28 3.05
C GLY A 274 -26.53 -5.92 2.76
N VAL A 275 -26.65 -6.71 1.69
CA VAL A 275 -27.89 -7.44 1.37
C VAL A 275 -28.23 -8.48 2.46
N ILE A 276 -27.22 -9.20 2.97
CA ILE A 276 -27.42 -10.16 4.07
C ILE A 276 -27.93 -9.44 5.32
N PHE A 277 -27.32 -8.33 5.72
CA PHE A 277 -27.73 -7.58 6.90
C PHE A 277 -29.09 -6.89 6.72
N ALA A 278 -29.41 -6.41 5.52
CA ALA A 278 -30.72 -5.85 5.21
C ALA A 278 -31.83 -6.91 5.33
N ALA A 279 -31.59 -8.12 4.81
CA ALA A 279 -32.52 -9.23 4.96
C ALA A 279 -32.68 -9.67 6.43
N LEU A 280 -31.57 -9.72 7.20
CA LEU A 280 -31.59 -10.19 8.59
C LEU A 280 -32.15 -9.17 9.59
N PHE A 281 -31.80 -7.89 9.47
CA PHE A 281 -32.16 -6.87 10.45
C PHE A 281 -33.42 -6.08 10.07
N LEU A 282 -33.57 -5.76 8.79
CA LEU A 282 -34.71 -4.97 8.29
C LEU A 282 -35.82 -5.85 7.71
N HIS A 283 -35.58 -7.14 7.51
CA HIS A 283 -36.53 -8.08 6.90
C HIS A 283 -36.96 -7.64 5.49
N GLU A 284 -36.09 -6.92 4.77
CA GLU A 284 -36.35 -6.51 3.39
C GLU A 284 -36.34 -7.71 2.43
N SER A 285 -37.26 -7.72 1.48
CA SER A 285 -37.38 -8.80 0.49
C SER A 285 -36.22 -8.77 -0.52
N VAL A 286 -35.45 -9.85 -0.59
CA VAL A 286 -34.40 -10.02 -1.61
C VAL A 286 -35.01 -10.67 -2.86
N THR A 287 -35.03 -9.92 -3.96
CA THR A 287 -35.58 -10.40 -5.23
C THR A 287 -34.54 -11.18 -6.06
N ILE A 288 -35.01 -11.95 -7.04
CA ILE A 288 -34.14 -12.61 -8.03
C ILE A 288 -33.30 -11.57 -8.81
N ILE A 289 -33.84 -10.37 -9.00
CA ILE A 289 -33.15 -9.27 -9.69
C ILE A 289 -31.97 -8.77 -8.85
N ASN A 290 -32.10 -8.72 -7.53
CA ASN A 290 -31.01 -8.35 -6.63
C ASN A 290 -29.88 -9.39 -6.68
N LEU A 291 -30.22 -10.68 -6.69
CA LEU A 291 -29.24 -11.77 -6.80
C LEU A 291 -28.52 -11.77 -8.14
N THR A 292 -29.25 -11.56 -9.24
CA THR A 292 -28.65 -11.47 -10.59
C THR A 292 -27.79 -10.21 -10.75
N SER A 293 -28.20 -9.08 -10.17
CA SER A 293 -27.42 -7.84 -10.09
C SER A 293 -26.06 -8.06 -9.44
N ILE A 294 -26.06 -8.68 -8.25
CA ILE A 294 -24.86 -9.05 -7.50
C ILE A 294 -23.96 -9.99 -8.32
N LEU A 295 -24.54 -11.01 -8.96
CA LEU A 295 -23.80 -11.98 -9.76
C LEU A 295 -23.08 -11.31 -10.94
N PHE A 296 -23.81 -10.49 -11.72
CA PHE A 296 -23.23 -9.75 -12.85
C PHE A 296 -22.12 -8.79 -12.41
N ALA A 297 -22.36 -8.03 -11.33
CA ALA A 297 -21.38 -7.11 -10.78
C ALA A 297 -20.11 -7.87 -10.33
N SER A 298 -20.26 -8.96 -9.57
CA SER A 298 -19.14 -9.78 -9.06
C SER A 298 -18.29 -10.35 -10.18
N ILE A 299 -18.92 -10.94 -11.20
CA ILE A 299 -18.23 -11.50 -12.37
C ILE A 299 -17.50 -10.39 -13.13
N GLY A 300 -18.18 -9.27 -13.37
CA GLY A 300 -17.59 -8.10 -14.04
C GLY A 300 -16.36 -7.57 -13.31
N ILE A 301 -16.44 -7.36 -11.99
CA ILE A 301 -15.34 -6.88 -11.15
C ILE A 301 -14.16 -7.85 -11.18
N TYR A 302 -14.41 -9.15 -11.03
CA TYR A 302 -13.36 -10.18 -11.06
C TYR A 302 -12.61 -10.23 -12.39
N LEU A 303 -13.34 -10.11 -13.50
CA LEU A 303 -12.74 -10.08 -14.85
C LEU A 303 -12.03 -8.75 -15.14
N LEU A 304 -12.46 -7.64 -14.54
CA LEU A 304 -11.85 -6.32 -14.68
C LEU A 304 -10.62 -6.10 -13.79
N ARG A 305 -10.26 -7.06 -12.92
CA ARG A 305 -9.16 -6.92 -11.94
C ARG A 305 -7.83 -6.41 -12.53
N ASN A 306 -7.48 -6.83 -13.75
CA ASN A 306 -6.22 -6.43 -14.38
C ASN A 306 -6.21 -4.93 -14.72
N LYS A 307 -7.36 -4.40 -15.15
CA LYS A 307 -7.53 -2.98 -15.45
C LYS A 307 -7.44 -2.14 -14.19
N LEU A 308 -8.11 -2.57 -13.11
CA LEU A 308 -8.04 -1.92 -11.80
C LEU A 308 -6.58 -1.79 -11.30
N GLY A 309 -5.73 -2.78 -11.59
CA GLY A 309 -4.30 -2.70 -11.27
C GLY A 309 -3.43 -1.90 -12.22
N SER A 310 -3.87 -1.65 -13.45
CA SER A 310 -3.18 -0.71 -14.34
C SER A 310 -3.36 0.74 -13.89
N ILE A 311 -4.57 1.12 -13.45
CA ILE A 311 -4.92 2.45 -12.94
C ILE A 311 -4.03 2.81 -11.73
N GLU A 312 -3.73 1.82 -10.88
CA GLU A 312 -2.82 1.98 -9.74
C GLU A 312 -1.43 2.49 -10.15
N LYS A 313 -0.88 2.03 -11.29
CA LYS A 313 0.43 2.45 -11.79
C LYS A 313 0.46 3.89 -12.33
N TYR A 314 -0.69 4.49 -12.63
CA TYR A 314 -0.79 5.87 -13.14
C TYR A 314 -1.05 6.90 -12.04
N ILE A 315 -1.89 6.55 -11.06
CA ILE A 315 -2.27 7.43 -9.93
C ILE A 315 -1.10 7.61 -8.99
N ASN A 316 -0.56 6.49 -8.54
CA ASN A 316 0.77 6.44 -8.00
C ASN A 316 1.62 5.93 -9.16
N PRO A 317 2.19 6.81 -10.02
CA PRO A 317 3.41 6.39 -10.65
C PRO A 317 4.26 5.97 -9.46
N VAL A 318 4.51 4.67 -9.33
CA VAL A 318 5.68 4.22 -8.64
C VAL A 318 6.74 5.02 -9.35
N GLU A 319 7.18 6.11 -8.72
CA GLU A 319 7.98 7.18 -9.28
C GLU A 319 9.34 6.58 -9.52
N LYS A 320 9.39 5.68 -10.51
CA LYS A 320 10.18 4.45 -10.50
C LYS A 320 10.86 4.33 -9.15
N GLN A 321 10.10 4.08 -8.06
CA GLN A 321 10.63 4.22 -6.71
C GLN A 321 11.82 3.29 -6.68
N THR A 322 13.00 3.85 -6.93
CA THR A 322 14.22 3.46 -6.31
C THR A 322 13.84 3.66 -4.87
N GLU A 323 13.39 2.57 -4.25
CA GLU A 323 12.84 2.51 -2.91
C GLU A 323 13.68 3.47 -2.06
N LYS A 324 13.06 4.24 -1.16
CA LYS A 324 13.86 4.80 -0.07
C LYS A 324 14.45 3.60 0.68
N GLY A 325 15.68 3.26 0.34
CA GLY A 325 16.27 1.95 0.58
C GLY A 325 17.02 1.36 -0.61
N SER A 326 16.49 1.35 -1.84
CA SER A 326 17.01 0.50 -2.92
C SER A 326 18.51 0.66 -3.18
N PHE A 327 19.12 -0.43 -3.63
CA PHE A 327 20.52 -0.46 -4.00
C PHE A 327 20.93 0.69 -4.96
N LYS A 328 20.03 1.05 -5.89
CA LYS A 328 20.27 2.11 -6.89
C LYS A 328 20.32 3.52 -6.28
N THR A 329 19.51 3.82 -5.27
CA THR A 329 19.48 5.11 -4.58
C THR A 329 20.67 5.30 -3.64
N LEU A 330 21.17 4.21 -3.05
CA LEU A 330 22.40 4.23 -2.26
C LEU A 330 23.61 4.62 -3.12
N CYS A 331 23.80 3.98 -4.27
CA CYS A 331 24.94 4.30 -5.14
C CYS A 331 24.85 5.70 -5.78
N GLN A 332 23.64 6.24 -5.99
CA GLN A 332 23.47 7.58 -6.56
C GLN A 332 23.72 8.71 -5.56
N SER A 333 23.46 8.49 -4.27
CA SER A 333 23.65 9.50 -3.21
C SER A 333 24.99 9.37 -2.49
N CYS A 334 25.66 8.23 -2.61
CA CYS A 334 26.92 7.99 -1.93
C CYS A 334 28.11 8.46 -2.77
N THR A 335 28.98 9.27 -2.18
CA THR A 335 30.26 9.70 -2.77
C THR A 335 31.34 8.63 -2.64
N HIS A 336 31.02 7.47 -2.09
CA HIS A 336 31.96 6.37 -1.93
C HIS A 336 32.33 5.81 -3.31
N HIS A 337 33.63 5.77 -3.57
CA HIS A 337 34.21 5.17 -4.75
C HIS A 337 34.12 3.63 -4.57
N GLY A 338 33.30 2.94 -5.38
CA GLY A 338 33.04 1.51 -5.22
C GLY A 338 34.27 0.61 -5.44
N CYS A 339 34.09 -0.72 -5.33
CA CYS A 339 35.16 -1.73 -5.44
C CYS A 339 36.13 -1.49 -6.63
N CYS A 340 35.62 -1.10 -7.80
CA CYS A 340 36.44 -0.84 -8.99
C CYS A 340 37.37 0.40 -8.89
N THR A 341 37.15 1.26 -7.89
CA THR A 341 37.78 2.57 -7.74
C THR A 341 38.43 2.79 -6.37
N SER A 342 38.35 1.78 -5.50
CA SER A 342 38.72 1.83 -4.09
C SER A 342 39.98 1.00 -3.78
N PHE A 343 40.31 0.91 -2.49
CA PHE A 343 41.57 0.39 -1.97
C PHE A 343 41.65 -1.14 -1.96
N THR A 344 40.55 -1.88 -1.87
CA THR A 344 40.58 -3.34 -1.77
C THR A 344 40.38 -4.03 -3.12
N SER A 345 41.34 -4.87 -3.49
CA SER A 345 41.22 -5.73 -4.66
C SER A 345 40.25 -6.87 -4.37
N PRO A 346 39.29 -7.16 -5.26
CA PRO A 346 38.32 -8.21 -5.04
C PRO A 346 38.99 -9.58 -4.98
N LEU A 347 38.56 -10.40 -4.03
CA LEU A 347 39.04 -11.76 -3.86
C LEU A 347 38.49 -12.64 -4.98
N LEU A 348 39.35 -13.53 -5.50
CA LEU A 348 39.00 -14.50 -6.52
C LEU A 348 38.95 -15.90 -5.91
N PHE A 349 37.79 -16.53 -6.04
CA PHE A 349 37.59 -17.93 -5.70
C PHE A 349 37.74 -18.83 -6.94
N PRO A 350 37.86 -20.16 -6.80
CA PRO A 350 38.11 -21.07 -7.93
C PRO A 350 37.16 -20.85 -9.11
N SER A 351 35.86 -20.71 -8.86
CA SER A 351 34.87 -20.47 -9.91
C SER A 351 35.01 -19.11 -10.61
N ASP A 352 35.55 -18.10 -9.92
CA ASP A 352 35.83 -16.79 -10.51
C ASP A 352 37.06 -16.85 -11.43
N ILE A 353 38.08 -17.62 -11.04
CA ILE A 353 39.29 -17.82 -11.86
C ILE A 353 38.92 -18.52 -13.17
N GLU A 354 38.11 -19.58 -13.12
CA GLU A 354 37.64 -20.28 -14.32
C GLU A 354 36.88 -19.33 -15.26
N ARG A 355 36.01 -18.49 -14.70
CA ARG A 355 35.22 -17.52 -15.48
C ARG A 355 36.09 -16.46 -16.16
N ILE A 356 37.13 -15.99 -15.49
CA ILE A 356 38.07 -15.02 -16.04
C ILE A 356 38.99 -15.69 -17.08
N LYS A 357 39.34 -16.96 -16.88
CA LYS A 357 40.12 -17.76 -17.83
C LYS A 357 39.38 -17.97 -19.16
N VAL A 358 38.06 -18.16 -19.13
CA VAL A 358 37.22 -18.28 -20.35
C VAL A 358 37.37 -17.07 -21.28
N ILE A 359 37.67 -15.89 -20.74
CA ILE A 359 37.90 -14.67 -21.54
C ILE A 359 39.39 -14.33 -21.71
N GLY A 360 40.29 -15.26 -21.40
CA GLY A 360 41.74 -15.13 -21.59
C GLY A 360 42.39 -14.05 -20.72
N LYS A 361 41.89 -13.83 -19.50
CA LYS A 361 42.31 -12.74 -18.61
C LYS A 361 42.77 -13.22 -17.23
N ASP A 362 43.24 -14.45 -17.11
CA ASP A 362 43.70 -15.08 -15.86
C ASP A 362 45.23 -15.01 -15.64
N ASP A 363 45.97 -14.39 -16.56
CA ASP A 363 47.41 -14.21 -16.48
C ASP A 363 47.86 -13.15 -15.44
N GLU A 364 49.18 -13.06 -15.21
CA GLU A 364 49.81 -12.17 -14.23
C GLU A 364 49.60 -10.67 -14.50
N ARG A 365 49.11 -10.29 -15.69
CA ARG A 365 48.75 -8.90 -16.00
C ARG A 365 47.46 -8.49 -15.32
N TYR A 366 46.55 -9.44 -15.11
CA TYR A 366 45.21 -9.18 -14.58
C TYR A 366 45.01 -9.68 -13.15
N VAL A 367 45.69 -10.75 -12.78
CA VAL A 367 45.54 -11.44 -11.50
C VAL A 367 46.85 -11.41 -10.74
N THR A 368 46.79 -11.26 -9.42
CA THR A 368 47.93 -11.33 -8.51
C THR A 368 47.58 -12.16 -7.28
N GLU A 369 48.57 -12.76 -6.63
CA GLU A 369 48.39 -13.55 -5.42
C GLU A 369 48.81 -12.74 -4.20
N ILE A 370 47.97 -12.73 -3.16
CA ILE A 370 48.25 -12.10 -1.88
C ILE A 370 48.12 -13.14 -0.76
N ALA A 371 48.81 -12.90 0.35
CA ALA A 371 48.69 -13.73 1.54
C ALA A 371 47.78 -13.04 2.57
N ILE A 372 46.70 -13.71 2.98
CA ILE A 372 45.79 -13.26 4.04
C ILE A 372 45.73 -14.37 5.09
N ARG A 373 46.10 -14.08 6.34
CA ARG A 373 46.17 -15.06 7.45
C ARG A 373 46.94 -16.35 7.11
N GLY A 374 47.98 -16.24 6.28
CA GLY A 374 48.78 -17.40 5.84
C GLY A 374 48.17 -18.19 4.67
N SER A 375 46.92 -17.91 4.29
CA SER A 375 46.30 -18.46 3.08
C SER A 375 46.68 -17.61 1.87
N LYS A 376 47.09 -18.28 0.79
CA LYS A 376 47.35 -17.63 -0.51
C LYS A 376 46.05 -17.52 -1.27
N ILE A 377 45.65 -16.30 -1.63
CA ILE A 377 44.43 -16.03 -2.38
C ILE A 377 44.73 -15.12 -3.58
N LYS A 378 44.08 -15.38 -4.70
CA LYS A 378 44.22 -14.57 -5.91
C LYS A 378 43.26 -13.37 -5.84
N THR A 379 43.69 -12.25 -6.40
CA THR A 379 42.92 -11.01 -6.50
C THR A 379 43.11 -10.35 -7.84
N LEU A 380 42.20 -9.44 -8.21
CA LEU A 380 42.40 -8.60 -9.39
C LEU A 380 43.50 -7.55 -9.15
N ARG A 381 44.36 -7.36 -10.15
CA ARG A 381 45.34 -6.26 -10.16
C ARG A 381 44.66 -4.91 -10.32
N LYS A 382 45.39 -3.89 -9.91
CA LYS A 382 45.09 -2.49 -10.21
C LYS A 382 45.87 -2.03 -11.45
N GLN A 383 45.36 -0.97 -12.07
CA GLN A 383 46.11 -0.25 -13.10
C GLN A 383 47.38 0.34 -12.50
N GLU A 384 48.45 0.46 -13.31
CA GLU A 384 49.70 1.04 -12.85
C GLU A 384 49.49 2.47 -12.32
N ASN A 385 50.09 2.77 -11.17
CA ASN A 385 50.00 4.06 -10.48
C ASN A 385 48.57 4.56 -10.22
N SER A 386 47.60 3.67 -10.07
CA SER A 386 46.19 4.00 -9.90
C SER A 386 45.51 3.14 -8.82
N THR A 387 44.42 3.66 -8.25
CA THR A 387 43.53 2.90 -7.36
C THR A 387 42.47 2.11 -8.13
N TYR A 388 42.39 2.30 -9.47
CA TYR A 388 41.41 1.63 -10.30
C TYR A 388 41.74 0.15 -10.53
N CYS A 389 40.71 -0.69 -10.51
CA CYS A 389 40.80 -2.07 -10.97
C CYS A 389 41.28 -2.11 -12.42
N ILE A 390 42.10 -3.10 -12.78
CA ILE A 390 42.62 -3.29 -14.14
C ILE A 390 41.52 -3.31 -15.22
N PHE A 391 40.29 -3.72 -14.87
CA PHE A 391 39.16 -3.79 -15.79
C PHE A 391 38.26 -2.55 -15.80
N TRP A 392 38.54 -1.52 -15.00
CA TRP A 392 37.77 -0.28 -14.97
C TRP A 392 38.11 0.61 -16.18
N ASP A 393 37.12 0.84 -17.04
CA ASP A 393 37.25 1.80 -18.14
C ASP A 393 36.92 3.20 -17.60
N THR A 394 37.94 4.06 -17.51
CA THR A 394 37.83 5.43 -17.00
C THR A 394 37.01 6.34 -17.91
N ASN A 395 37.03 6.10 -19.23
CA ASN A 395 36.28 6.89 -20.21
C ASN A 395 34.79 6.53 -20.17
N GLN A 396 34.50 5.23 -20.16
CA GLN A 396 33.12 4.73 -20.19
C GLN A 396 32.49 4.58 -18.80
N LYS A 397 33.29 4.77 -17.74
CA LYS A 397 32.90 4.59 -16.32
C LYS A 397 32.20 3.25 -16.07
N LYS A 398 32.75 2.17 -16.63
CA LYS A 398 32.17 0.82 -16.54
C LYS A 398 33.23 -0.27 -16.46
N CYS A 399 32.86 -1.43 -15.92
CA CYS A 399 33.72 -2.60 -15.92
C CYS A 399 33.73 -3.28 -17.30
N SER A 400 34.92 -3.45 -17.88
CA SER A 400 35.11 -4.10 -19.18
C SER A 400 34.75 -5.59 -19.19
N ILE A 401 34.74 -6.23 -18.02
CA ILE A 401 34.35 -7.65 -17.85
C ILE A 401 33.06 -7.81 -17.06
N TYR A 402 32.14 -6.83 -17.09
CA TYR A 402 30.97 -6.80 -16.19
C TYR A 402 30.19 -8.12 -16.10
N LYS A 403 29.99 -8.85 -17.20
CA LYS A 403 29.31 -10.17 -17.20
C LYS A 403 30.11 -11.29 -16.52
N ASN A 404 31.44 -11.19 -16.52
CA ASN A 404 32.39 -12.16 -15.98
C ASN A 404 33.10 -11.66 -14.72
N ARG A 405 32.54 -10.64 -14.05
CA ARG A 405 33.13 -10.07 -12.84
C ARG A 405 33.13 -11.11 -11.70
N PRO A 406 34.12 -11.06 -10.78
CA PRO A 406 34.17 -11.94 -9.62
C PRO A 406 32.92 -11.84 -8.74
N PHE A 407 32.63 -12.87 -7.96
CA PHE A 407 31.48 -12.88 -7.06
C PHE A 407 31.54 -11.76 -6.01
N ASP A 408 32.72 -11.47 -5.46
CA ASP A 408 32.97 -10.34 -4.56
C ASP A 408 32.53 -8.99 -5.18
N CYS A 409 32.79 -8.80 -6.48
CA CYS A 409 32.31 -7.64 -7.23
C CYS A 409 30.79 -7.64 -7.47
N MET A 410 30.12 -8.79 -7.39
CA MET A 410 28.68 -8.90 -7.57
C MET A 410 27.91 -8.53 -6.31
N ILE A 411 28.47 -8.82 -5.14
CA ILE A 411 27.81 -8.58 -3.86
C ILE A 411 28.06 -7.18 -3.30
N TYR A 412 29.06 -6.44 -3.80
CA TYR A 412 29.25 -5.02 -3.45
C TYR A 412 27.92 -4.25 -3.58
N PRO A 413 27.51 -3.45 -2.57
CA PRO A 413 28.23 -2.90 -1.43
C PRO A 413 28.02 -3.71 -0.14
N PHE A 414 27.51 -4.92 -0.25
CA PHE A 414 27.41 -5.84 0.88
C PHE A 414 28.75 -6.53 1.11
N ASP A 415 29.02 -6.83 2.37
CA ASP A 415 30.24 -7.50 2.82
C ASP A 415 29.94 -8.29 4.11
N ILE A 416 30.86 -9.13 4.57
CA ILE A 416 30.67 -9.99 5.73
C ILE A 416 31.75 -9.72 6.77
N PHE A 417 31.36 -9.25 7.95
CA PHE A 417 32.28 -8.98 9.05
C PHE A 417 32.08 -9.96 10.21
N LYS A 418 33.18 -10.33 10.87
CA LYS A 418 33.16 -11.06 12.14
C LYS A 418 33.01 -10.07 13.30
N ILE A 419 31.85 -10.08 13.94
CA ILE A 419 31.48 -9.20 15.06
C ILE A 419 31.03 -10.09 16.22
N ASP A 420 31.65 -9.93 17.39
CA ASP A 420 31.38 -10.72 18.61
C ASP A 420 31.41 -12.25 18.36
N GLY A 421 32.38 -12.71 17.56
CA GLY A 421 32.57 -14.12 17.24
C GLY A 421 31.60 -14.69 16.19
N LYS A 422 30.68 -13.89 15.65
CA LYS A 422 29.71 -14.30 14.63
C LYS A 422 29.85 -13.49 13.34
N TYR A 423 29.52 -14.11 12.21
CA TYR A 423 29.56 -13.45 10.91
C TYR A 423 28.25 -12.74 10.60
N HIS A 424 28.35 -11.46 10.25
CA HIS A 424 27.22 -10.61 9.93
C HIS A 424 27.37 -10.00 8.55
N TRP A 425 26.28 -9.96 7.81
CA TRP A 425 26.14 -9.11 6.64
C TRP A 425 26.18 -7.65 7.08
N ILE A 426 27.04 -6.89 6.43
CA ILE A 426 27.10 -5.44 6.53
C ILE A 426 26.85 -4.82 5.16
N VAL A 427 26.60 -3.52 5.15
CA VAL A 427 26.52 -2.72 3.93
C VAL A 427 27.31 -1.44 4.11
N TYR A 428 28.18 -1.15 3.15
CA TYR A 428 28.84 0.14 3.04
C TYR A 428 27.83 1.20 2.61
N THR A 429 27.67 2.26 3.40
CA THR A 429 26.59 3.23 3.19
C THR A 429 26.95 4.62 3.65
N CYS A 430 26.56 5.62 2.86
CA CYS A 430 26.59 7.03 3.26
C CYS A 430 25.32 7.46 4.03
N ASN A 431 24.33 6.56 4.18
CA ASN A 431 23.06 6.81 4.87
C ASN A 431 22.76 5.66 5.85
N PRO A 432 23.34 5.65 7.06
CA PRO A 432 23.14 4.58 8.03
C PRO A 432 21.71 4.50 8.57
N GLN A 433 20.93 5.58 8.46
CA GLN A 433 19.54 5.66 8.93
C GLN A 433 18.51 5.17 7.91
N SER A 434 18.95 4.60 6.78
CA SER A 434 18.03 4.03 5.79
C SER A 434 17.17 2.90 6.36
N ASN A 435 15.98 2.68 5.79
CA ASN A 435 15.30 1.40 5.96
C ASN A 435 16.12 0.34 5.20
N TRP A 436 16.52 -0.74 5.87
CA TRP A 436 17.32 -1.83 5.33
C TRP A 436 16.52 -3.10 5.03
N GLU A 437 15.21 -3.12 5.25
CA GLU A 437 14.36 -4.29 5.02
C GLU A 437 14.41 -4.81 3.57
N TRP A 438 14.57 -3.90 2.60
CA TRP A 438 14.72 -4.25 1.18
C TRP A 438 15.97 -5.10 0.89
N SER A 439 17.03 -4.97 1.71
CA SER A 439 18.29 -5.70 1.51
C SER A 439 18.11 -7.21 1.67
N GLU A 440 17.09 -7.65 2.41
CA GLU A 440 16.84 -9.06 2.70
C GLU A 440 16.66 -9.91 1.44
N THR A 441 16.01 -9.35 0.41
CA THR A 441 15.83 -10.05 -0.87
C THR A 441 17.18 -10.31 -1.57
N TYR A 442 18.10 -9.34 -1.48
CA TYR A 442 19.45 -9.48 -2.05
C TYR A 442 20.31 -10.44 -1.24
N LEU A 443 20.28 -10.34 0.09
CA LEU A 443 21.03 -11.24 0.96
C LEU A 443 20.60 -12.70 0.75
N HIS A 444 19.29 -12.96 0.67
CA HIS A 444 18.78 -14.30 0.36
C HIS A 444 19.21 -14.76 -1.04
N MET A 445 19.21 -13.87 -2.04
CA MET A 445 19.68 -14.19 -3.39
C MET A 445 21.17 -14.56 -3.41
N PHE A 446 22.01 -13.86 -2.64
CA PHE A 446 23.44 -14.17 -2.52
C PHE A 446 23.65 -15.49 -1.78
N GLU A 447 22.97 -15.69 -0.65
CA GLU A 447 23.05 -16.93 0.14
C GLU A 447 22.54 -18.16 -0.62
N SER A 448 21.70 -17.97 -1.64
CA SER A 448 21.21 -19.04 -2.53
C SER A 448 22.09 -19.26 -3.76
N ASN A 449 23.10 -18.42 -4.01
CA ASN A 449 23.99 -18.58 -5.15
C ASN A 449 25.03 -19.67 -4.86
N PRO A 450 25.24 -20.66 -5.74
CA PRO A 450 26.24 -21.72 -5.53
C PRO A 450 27.65 -21.20 -5.23
N GLN A 451 28.06 -20.08 -5.84
CA GLN A 451 29.38 -19.49 -5.60
C GLN A 451 29.57 -18.94 -4.18
N PHE A 452 28.47 -18.65 -3.47
CA PHE A 452 28.55 -18.20 -2.09
C PHE A 452 29.14 -19.28 -1.16
N HIS A 453 29.04 -20.55 -1.56
CA HIS A 453 29.66 -21.65 -0.81
C HIS A 453 31.19 -21.50 -0.71
N GLU A 454 31.85 -21.06 -1.80
CA GLU A 454 33.31 -20.84 -1.81
C GLU A 454 33.72 -19.70 -0.85
N ILE A 455 32.87 -18.69 -0.70
CA ILE A 455 33.03 -17.65 0.33
C ILE A 455 32.88 -18.23 1.73
N LEU A 456 31.89 -19.09 1.96
CA LEU A 456 31.64 -19.68 3.27
C LEU A 456 32.79 -20.61 3.72
N GLU A 457 33.34 -21.40 2.81
CA GLU A 457 34.54 -22.22 3.08
C GLU A 457 35.75 -21.38 3.46
N ASN A 458 35.85 -20.15 2.93
CA ASN A 458 36.95 -19.23 3.15
C ASN A 458 36.52 -17.99 3.94
N ILE A 459 35.47 -18.10 4.76
CA ILE A 459 34.80 -16.93 5.36
C ILE A 459 35.73 -16.16 6.30
N ASP A 460 36.67 -16.84 6.96
CA ASP A 460 37.70 -16.19 7.79
C ASP A 460 38.71 -15.38 6.96
N VAL A 461 38.94 -15.73 5.69
CA VAL A 461 39.77 -14.97 4.75
C VAL A 461 38.95 -13.82 4.16
N PHE A 462 37.71 -14.10 3.75
CA PHE A 462 36.81 -13.11 3.17
C PHE A 462 36.45 -11.99 4.16
N SER A 463 36.11 -12.36 5.40
CA SER A 463 35.78 -11.41 6.46
C SER A 463 36.97 -10.69 7.09
N ASN A 464 38.20 -11.05 6.67
CA ASN A 464 39.44 -10.48 7.19
C ASN A 464 40.18 -9.68 6.13
N LEU A 465 39.55 -8.60 5.67
CA LEU A 465 40.30 -7.43 5.27
C LEU A 465 40.77 -6.76 6.58
N ASP A 466 42.08 -6.77 6.84
CA ASP A 466 42.79 -6.32 8.06
C ASP A 466 42.61 -4.83 8.45
N GLU A 467 41.42 -4.25 8.26
CA GLU A 467 41.21 -2.83 8.40
C GLU A 467 39.95 -2.43 9.17
N ILE A 468 39.33 -3.19 10.09
CA ILE A 468 38.42 -2.47 11.02
C ILE A 468 39.20 -1.37 11.77
N ASN A 469 40.49 -1.58 12.07
CA ASN A 469 41.36 -0.57 12.68
C ASN A 469 42.04 0.40 11.69
N LYS A 470 42.20 0.06 10.41
CA LYS A 470 42.72 0.99 9.37
C LYS A 470 41.59 1.77 8.67
N LEU A 471 40.39 1.19 8.50
CA LEU A 471 39.13 1.88 8.17
C LEU A 471 38.68 2.78 9.32
N LYS A 472 38.97 2.46 10.59
CA LYS A 472 38.80 3.41 11.72
C LYS A 472 39.81 4.57 11.71
N LYS A 473 41.02 4.38 11.16
CA LYS A 473 42.02 5.45 11.00
C LYS A 473 41.74 6.35 9.80
N LEU A 474 40.89 5.91 8.87
CA LEU A 474 40.43 6.66 7.72
C LEU A 474 38.96 7.02 7.96
N ASP A 475 38.70 8.21 8.52
CA ASP A 475 37.40 8.81 8.92
C ASP A 475 36.21 8.79 7.90
N LYS A 476 36.18 7.91 6.89
CA LYS A 476 35.39 8.09 5.66
C LYS A 476 34.49 6.93 5.23
N VAL A 477 34.47 5.78 5.90
CA VAL A 477 33.59 4.65 5.48
C VAL A 477 32.65 4.24 6.61
N GLN A 478 31.40 4.68 6.51
CA GLN A 478 30.32 4.20 7.39
C GLN A 478 29.74 2.89 6.85
N TYR A 479 29.43 1.97 7.76
CA TYR A 479 28.73 0.73 7.45
C TYR A 479 27.55 0.54 8.40
N THR A 480 26.58 -0.27 7.98
CA THR A 480 25.47 -0.69 8.83
C THR A 480 25.42 -2.21 8.91
N ILE A 481 25.22 -2.74 10.11
CA ILE A 481 25.04 -4.19 10.32
C ILE A 481 23.59 -4.53 9.97
N LEU A 482 23.40 -5.53 9.12
CA LEU A 482 22.10 -5.95 8.62
C LEU A 482 21.55 -7.12 9.42
N ARG A 483 22.14 -8.30 9.23
CA ARG A 483 21.79 -9.53 9.95
C ARG A 483 22.96 -10.51 10.01
N GLN A 484 22.82 -11.53 10.86
CA GLN A 484 23.75 -12.64 10.87
C GLN A 484 23.67 -13.43 9.55
N VAL A 485 24.82 -13.89 9.05
CA VAL A 485 24.89 -14.75 7.85
C VAL A 485 24.17 -16.08 8.16
N ASN A 486 23.33 -16.53 7.24
CA ASN A 486 22.61 -17.79 7.39
C ASN A 486 23.43 -18.96 6.82
N PHE A 487 23.89 -19.86 7.69
CA PHE A 487 24.66 -21.05 7.31
C PHE A 487 23.79 -22.27 6.96
N VAL A 488 22.46 -22.20 7.13
CA VAL A 488 21.55 -23.37 7.09
C VAL A 488 21.40 -23.98 5.69
N ASN A 489 21.61 -23.22 4.61
CA ASN A 489 21.52 -23.74 3.25
C ASN A 489 22.74 -24.56 2.79
N VAL A 490 23.78 -24.70 3.62
CA VAL A 490 25.02 -25.38 3.24
C VAL A 490 24.98 -26.90 3.43
N GLN A 491 24.11 -27.42 4.30
CA GLN A 491 24.08 -28.85 4.61
C GLN A 491 23.38 -29.72 3.56
N HIS A 492 22.70 -29.12 2.57
CA HIS A 492 21.96 -29.88 1.54
C HIS A 492 22.73 -30.17 0.25
N LEU A 493 24.00 -29.74 0.13
CA LEU A 493 24.84 -29.99 -1.05
C LEU A 493 26.00 -30.96 -0.76
N GLN A 494 26.07 -31.53 0.45
CA GLN A 494 27.05 -32.56 0.83
C GLN A 494 26.49 -33.98 0.89
N ASN A 495 25.27 -34.23 0.38
CA ASN A 495 24.71 -35.57 0.21
C ASN A 495 24.40 -35.88 -1.25
#